data_AF-A0A2V5U401-F1
#
_entry.id   AF-A0A2V5U401-F1
#
_cell.length_a   1.000
_cell.length_b   1.000
_cell.length_c   1.000
_cell.angle_alpha   90.00
_cell.angle_beta   90.00
_cell.angle_gamma   90.00
#
_symmetry.space_group_name_H-M   'P 1'
#
loop_
_entity.id
_entity.type
_entity.pdbx_description
1 polymer ?
#
loop_
_entity_poly.entity_id
_entity_poly.type
_entity_poly.pdbx_seq_one_letter_code
_entity_poly.pdbx_strand_id
1 'polypeptide(L)'
;MSRLRRRWTMGAACLQRPKKLALLSFGSLGLLLSNLHAATFLVTNNSESGAGSLRQAILDANTSGGGAITFSYERVQFQDGKVQVWFVTEPNQIYPIQTTTNFLSWQTIGAIPATSSGQFLFEDNPNLPARFYRILLSP
;
A
#
# COMPACT_ATOMS: atom_id res chain seq x y z
N MET A 1 -63.77 -63.66 -56.61
CA MET A 1 -64.23 -63.00 -55.37
C MET A 1 -63.00 -62.59 -54.55
N SER A 2 -62.75 -61.27 -54.47
CA SER A 2 -62.63 -60.47 -53.22
C SER A 2 -61.30 -60.64 -52.46
N ARG A 3 -60.27 -59.82 -52.76
CA ARG A 3 -59.97 -58.51 -52.13
C ARG A 3 -59.75 -58.55 -50.59
N LEU A 4 -58.49 -58.28 -50.22
CA LEU A 4 -58.02 -57.23 -49.29
C LEU A 4 -57.62 -57.54 -47.83
N ARG A 5 -56.33 -57.19 -47.60
CA ARG A 5 -55.72 -56.36 -46.54
C ARG A 5 -55.51 -56.94 -45.12
N ARG A 6 -54.21 -57.20 -44.88
CA ARG A 6 -53.32 -56.57 -43.86
C ARG A 6 -54.00 -56.09 -42.57
N ARG A 7 -53.75 -56.84 -41.49
CA ARG A 7 -53.99 -56.44 -40.10
C ARG A 7 -52.66 -56.01 -39.47
N TRP A 8 -52.56 -54.72 -39.13
CA TRP A 8 -51.45 -54.11 -38.41
C TRP A 8 -51.49 -54.51 -36.93
N THR A 9 -50.32 -54.80 -36.36
CA THR A 9 -50.07 -54.87 -34.92
C THR A 9 -49.69 -53.47 -34.43
N MET A 10 -50.41 -52.94 -33.43
CA MET A 10 -49.92 -51.82 -32.62
C MET A 10 -50.07 -52.19 -31.15
N GLY A 11 -48.92 -52.18 -30.46
CA GLY A 11 -48.75 -52.52 -29.06
C GLY A 11 -49.32 -51.46 -28.12
N ALA A 12 -49.58 -51.93 -26.91
CA ALA A 12 -50.25 -51.22 -25.83
C ALA A 12 -49.57 -49.90 -25.43
N ALA A 13 -50.41 -48.91 -25.16
CA ALA A 13 -50.06 -47.68 -24.49
C ALA A 13 -49.74 -47.93 -23.00
N CYS A 14 -48.62 -47.41 -22.52
CA CYS A 14 -48.44 -47.08 -21.10
C CYS A 14 -47.85 -45.68 -21.02
N LEU A 15 -48.70 -44.75 -20.59
CA LEU A 15 -48.48 -43.31 -20.53
C LEU A 15 -47.69 -42.99 -19.24
N GLN A 16 -46.43 -42.58 -19.36
CA GLN A 16 -45.62 -42.08 -18.22
C GLN A 16 -45.01 -40.72 -18.57
N ARG A 17 -45.17 -39.78 -17.62
CA ARG A 17 -45.12 -38.32 -17.74
C ARG A 17 -43.70 -37.75 -18.01
N PRO A 18 -43.49 -36.79 -18.93
CA PRO A 18 -42.22 -36.09 -19.04
C PRO A 18 -42.18 -34.84 -18.13
N LYS A 19 -41.37 -34.89 -17.07
CA LYS A 19 -40.87 -33.70 -16.35
C LYS A 19 -39.51 -33.31 -16.92
N LYS A 20 -39.45 -32.39 -17.90
CA LYS A 20 -38.24 -31.59 -18.16
C LYS A 20 -38.66 -30.20 -18.66
N LEU A 21 -38.79 -29.27 -17.72
CA LEU A 21 -38.78 -27.83 -18.00
C LEU A 21 -37.42 -27.49 -18.63
N ALA A 22 -37.42 -27.05 -19.89
CA ALA A 22 -36.26 -26.40 -20.51
C ALA A 22 -36.55 -24.90 -20.60
N LEU A 23 -36.15 -24.16 -19.56
CA LEU A 23 -36.08 -22.70 -19.57
C LEU A 23 -34.59 -22.35 -19.73
N LEU A 24 -34.15 -22.16 -20.97
CA LEU A 24 -32.81 -21.64 -21.27
C LEU A 24 -32.81 -20.15 -20.90
N SER A 25 -32.31 -19.84 -19.72
CA SER A 25 -32.08 -18.48 -19.25
C SER A 25 -31.01 -17.81 -20.11
N PHE A 26 -31.29 -16.57 -20.54
CA PHE A 26 -30.29 -15.64 -21.04
C PHE A 26 -29.21 -15.46 -19.97
N GLY A 27 -28.05 -16.09 -20.18
CA GLY A 27 -26.86 -15.89 -19.36
C GLY A 27 -26.28 -14.50 -19.59
N SER A 28 -26.91 -13.48 -19.02
CA SER A 28 -26.25 -12.21 -18.71
C SER A 28 -25.24 -12.48 -17.60
N LEU A 29 -24.07 -13.04 -17.95
CA LEU A 29 -22.92 -13.07 -17.07
C LEU A 29 -22.38 -11.63 -17.02
N GLY A 30 -22.87 -10.88 -16.02
CA GLY A 30 -22.58 -9.47 -15.85
C GLY A 30 -21.07 -9.21 -15.86
N LEU A 31 -20.67 -8.19 -16.62
CA LEU A 31 -19.34 -7.59 -16.47
C LEU A 31 -19.22 -7.14 -15.01
N LEU A 32 -18.48 -7.91 -14.21
CA LEU A 32 -17.96 -7.44 -12.95
C LEU A 32 -16.94 -6.34 -13.30
N LEU A 33 -17.33 -5.08 -13.10
CA LEU A 33 -16.42 -3.95 -13.15
C LEU A 33 -15.37 -4.13 -12.05
N SER A 34 -14.22 -4.72 -12.37
CA SER A 34 -13.06 -4.71 -11.50
C SER A 34 -12.49 -3.30 -11.49
N ASN A 35 -12.43 -2.68 -10.31
CA ASN A 35 -11.68 -1.44 -10.13
C ASN A 35 -10.22 -1.72 -10.48
N LEU A 36 -9.74 -1.26 -11.63
CA LEU A 36 -8.33 -1.26 -11.95
C LEU A 36 -7.65 -0.24 -11.03
N HIS A 37 -6.99 -0.73 -9.98
CA HIS A 37 -6.13 0.09 -9.14
C HIS A 37 -4.68 -0.11 -9.55
N ALA A 38 -3.93 0.99 -9.69
CA ALA A 38 -2.50 0.92 -9.93
C ALA A 38 -1.80 0.24 -8.73
N ALA A 39 -0.81 -0.62 -8.98
CA ALA A 39 0.00 -1.18 -7.89
C ALA A 39 0.80 -0.06 -7.21
N THR A 40 0.93 -0.13 -5.88
CA THR A 40 1.72 0.81 -5.09
C THR A 40 2.98 0.11 -4.58
N PHE A 41 4.14 0.68 -4.86
CA PHE A 41 5.43 0.15 -4.43
C PHE A 41 6.05 1.08 -3.39
N LEU A 42 6.33 0.53 -2.21
CA LEU A 42 6.78 1.31 -1.06
C LEU A 42 8.30 1.33 -0.96
N VAL A 43 8.85 2.55 -0.83
CA VAL A 43 10.27 2.77 -0.53
C VAL A 43 10.38 3.12 0.95
N THR A 44 11.05 2.26 1.72
CA THR A 44 11.18 2.35 3.18
C THR A 44 12.63 2.54 3.63
N ASN A 45 13.60 2.43 2.72
CA ASN A 45 15.02 2.58 3.00
C ASN A 45 15.66 3.56 2.00
N ASN A 46 16.68 4.29 2.46
CA ASN A 46 17.51 5.19 1.65
C ASN A 46 18.69 4.48 0.97
N SER A 47 18.82 3.17 1.15
CA SER A 47 19.82 2.34 0.46
C SER A 47 19.52 2.27 -1.04
N GLU A 48 20.58 2.26 -1.86
CA GLU A 48 20.47 2.15 -3.33
C GLU A 48 20.02 0.74 -3.79
N SER A 49 20.17 -0.28 -2.95
CA SER A 49 19.78 -1.66 -3.25
C SER A 49 19.27 -2.40 -2.02
N GLY A 50 18.59 -3.54 -2.24
CA GLY A 50 18.00 -4.37 -1.20
C GLY A 50 16.50 -4.15 -1.01
N ALA A 51 15.88 -4.94 -0.13
CA ALA A 51 14.46 -4.84 0.16
C ALA A 51 14.10 -3.45 0.70
N GLY A 52 13.01 -2.85 0.18
CA GLY A 52 12.58 -1.50 0.57
C GLY A 52 13.38 -0.35 -0.04
N SER A 53 14.36 -0.63 -0.91
CA SER A 53 15.09 0.40 -1.68
C SER A 53 14.29 0.93 -2.87
N LEU A 54 14.65 2.12 -3.34
CA LEU A 54 14.07 2.70 -4.57
C LEU A 54 14.32 1.82 -5.79
N ARG A 55 15.52 1.24 -5.93
CA ARG A 55 15.86 0.36 -7.05
C ARG A 55 14.95 -0.88 -7.08
N GLN A 56 14.70 -1.51 -5.93
CA GLN A 56 13.80 -2.65 -5.86
C GLN A 56 12.37 -2.25 -6.23
N ALA A 57 11.86 -1.14 -5.70
CA ALA A 57 10.51 -0.65 -6.02
C ALA A 57 10.32 -0.37 -7.52
N ILE A 58 11.34 0.15 -8.20
CA ILE A 58 11.32 0.36 -9.66
C ILE A 58 11.31 -0.97 -10.42
N LEU A 59 12.09 -1.96 -10.00
CA LEU A 59 12.07 -3.29 -10.61
C LEU A 59 10.69 -3.93 -10.46
N ASP A 60 10.12 -3.90 -9.27
CA ASP A 60 8.80 -4.46 -8.98
C ASP A 60 7.71 -3.73 -9.80
N ALA A 61 7.80 -2.41 -9.94
CA ALA A 61 6.89 -1.62 -10.78
C ALA A 61 7.00 -2.01 -12.26
N ASN A 62 8.22 -2.14 -12.78
CA ASN A 62 8.44 -2.53 -14.18
C ASN A 62 7.93 -3.96 -14.46
N THR A 63 8.11 -4.89 -13.52
CA THR A 63 7.58 -6.27 -13.67
C THR A 63 6.07 -6.33 -13.61
N SER A 64 5.44 -5.40 -12.88
CA SER A 64 3.98 -5.31 -12.72
C SER A 64 3.28 -4.50 -13.81
N GLY A 65 4.02 -3.98 -14.80
CA GLY A 65 3.49 -3.15 -15.88
C GLY A 65 3.25 -1.67 -15.51
N GLY A 66 3.86 -1.19 -14.42
CA GLY A 66 3.77 0.17 -13.92
C GLY A 66 3.04 0.27 -12.58
N GLY A 67 3.01 1.48 -12.03
CA GLY A 67 2.33 1.77 -10.76
C GLY A 67 2.81 3.05 -10.11
N ALA A 68 2.33 3.31 -8.89
CA ALA A 68 2.76 4.44 -8.08
C ALA A 68 3.93 4.02 -7.17
N ILE A 69 5.00 4.82 -7.16
CA ILE A 69 6.07 4.69 -6.17
C ILE A 69 5.77 5.63 -5.01
N THR A 70 5.61 5.07 -3.81
CA THR A 70 5.31 5.84 -2.59
C THR A 70 6.47 5.75 -1.62
N PHE A 71 6.95 6.90 -1.17
CA PHE A 71 8.00 6.98 -0.16
C PHE A 71 7.38 6.95 1.24
N SER A 72 7.71 5.93 2.01
CA SER A 72 7.21 5.70 3.38
C SER A 72 8.34 5.63 4.40
N TYR A 73 9.56 6.05 4.03
CA TYR A 73 10.62 6.25 5.01
C TYR A 73 10.37 7.56 5.76
N GLU A 74 9.64 7.45 6.86
CA GLU A 74 9.27 8.62 7.63
C GLU A 74 10.48 9.10 8.45
N ARG A 75 10.97 10.30 8.15
CA ARG A 75 12.04 10.95 8.93
C ARG A 75 11.52 11.59 10.22
N VAL A 76 10.21 11.80 10.32
CA VAL A 76 9.52 12.35 11.50
C VAL A 76 8.40 11.37 11.88
N GLN A 77 8.35 10.99 13.15
CA GLN A 77 7.38 10.10 13.75
C GLN A 77 6.66 10.80 14.89
N PHE A 78 5.38 10.51 15.05
CA PHE A 78 4.61 10.86 16.25
C PHE A 78 4.22 9.55 16.95
N GLN A 79 4.99 9.13 17.95
CA GLN A 79 4.76 7.88 18.70
C GLN A 79 4.60 8.19 20.19
N ASP A 80 3.61 7.57 20.84
CA ASP A 80 3.32 7.74 22.28
C ASP A 80 3.22 9.22 22.73
N GLY A 81 2.71 10.08 21.86
CA GLY A 81 2.58 11.53 22.11
C GLY A 81 3.89 12.31 22.02
N LYS A 82 5.01 11.65 21.71
CA LYS A 82 6.34 12.21 21.49
C LYS A 82 6.59 12.47 20.02
N VAL A 83 7.46 13.43 19.75
CA VAL A 83 7.98 13.68 18.40
C VAL A 83 9.35 13.03 18.29
N GLN A 84 9.50 12.14 17.33
CA GLN A 84 10.78 11.49 17.04
C GLN A 84 11.24 11.90 15.64
N VAL A 85 12.47 12.41 15.52
CA VAL A 85 13.01 12.91 14.25
C VAL A 85 14.38 12.29 13.98
N TRP A 86 14.54 11.71 12.79
CA TRP A 86 15.81 11.25 12.26
C TRP A 86 16.51 12.35 11.49
N PHE A 87 17.63 12.84 12.03
CA PHE A 87 18.47 13.84 11.38
C PHE A 87 19.66 13.17 10.66
N VAL A 88 20.07 13.79 9.55
CA VAL A 88 21.30 13.46 8.82
C VAL A 88 22.14 14.73 8.76
N THR A 89 23.35 14.66 9.29
CA THR A 89 24.28 15.76 9.50
C THR A 89 25.72 15.31 9.24
N GLU A 90 26.70 16.21 9.35
CA GLU A 90 28.10 15.81 9.23
C GLU A 90 28.51 14.93 10.42
N PRO A 91 29.24 13.82 10.18
CA PRO A 91 29.74 12.95 11.24
C PRO A 91 30.63 13.67 12.25
N ASN A 92 30.64 13.18 13.49
CA ASN A 92 31.53 13.64 14.55
C ASN A 92 31.40 15.13 14.93
N GLN A 93 30.26 15.73 14.64
CA GLN A 93 29.93 17.11 15.03
C GLN A 93 28.83 17.13 16.10
N ILE A 94 28.82 18.18 16.93
CA ILE A 94 27.77 18.39 17.94
C ILE A 94 26.76 19.37 17.37
N TYR A 95 25.50 18.94 17.31
CA TYR A 95 24.41 19.77 16.80
C TYR A 95 23.46 20.16 17.93
N PRO A 96 23.45 21.43 18.37
CA PRO A 96 22.36 21.95 19.19
C PRO A 96 21.05 21.96 18.39
N ILE A 97 20.02 21.44 19.03
CA ILE A 97 18.66 21.38 18.54
C ILE A 97 17.90 22.54 19.15
N GLN A 98 17.39 23.41 18.29
CA GLN A 98 16.60 24.56 18.68
C GLN A 98 15.15 24.40 18.28
N THR A 99 14.26 24.93 19.11
CA THR A 99 12.83 24.98 18.82
C THR A 99 12.27 26.38 18.94
N THR A 100 11.15 26.60 18.27
CA THR A 100 10.40 27.85 18.34
C THR A 100 8.92 27.61 18.11
N THR A 101 8.07 28.44 18.73
CA THR A 101 6.62 28.52 18.47
C THR A 101 6.24 29.77 17.68
N ASN A 102 7.15 30.73 17.55
CA ASN A 102 6.88 32.06 16.98
C ASN A 102 7.89 32.50 15.90
N PHE A 103 8.86 31.66 15.54
CA PHE A 103 9.97 31.92 14.61
C PHE A 103 10.94 33.06 14.98
N LEU A 104 10.59 33.90 15.94
CA LEU A 104 11.39 35.04 16.41
C LEU A 104 12.34 34.62 17.54
N SER A 105 11.89 33.73 18.42
CA SER A 105 12.64 33.29 19.60
C SER A 105 12.94 31.81 19.47
N TRP A 106 14.23 31.48 19.38
CA TRP A 106 14.71 30.10 19.29
C TRP A 106 15.36 29.68 20.61
N GLN A 107 14.88 28.58 21.19
CA GLN A 107 15.41 28.01 22.42
C GLN A 107 16.11 26.68 22.12
N THR A 108 17.33 26.51 22.62
CA THR A 108 18.04 25.23 22.55
C THR A 108 17.47 24.24 23.58
N ILE A 109 17.01 23.07 23.12
CA ILE A 109 16.43 22.02 23.97
C ILE A 109 17.49 20.98 24.36
N GLY A 110 18.44 20.73 23.48
CA GLY A 110 19.51 19.79 23.72
C GLY A 110 20.59 19.91 22.66
N ALA A 111 21.69 19.19 22.86
CA ALA A 111 22.73 19.00 21.87
C ALA A 111 23.00 17.51 21.76
N ILE A 112 22.98 16.99 20.54
CA ILE A 112 23.23 15.58 20.28
C ILE A 112 24.53 15.47 19.47
N PRO A 113 25.51 14.66 19.91
CA PRO A 113 26.66 14.34 19.08
C PRO A 113 26.18 13.48 17.90
N ALA A 114 26.43 13.94 16.68
CA ALA A 114 26.24 13.12 15.50
C ALA A 114 27.20 11.93 15.56
N THR A 115 26.66 10.73 15.41
CA THR A 115 27.44 9.50 15.39
C THR A 115 28.43 9.50 14.22
N SER A 116 29.32 8.51 14.16
CA SER A 116 30.30 8.39 13.06
C SER A 116 29.67 8.22 11.67
N SER A 117 28.37 7.92 11.60
CA SER A 117 27.59 7.88 10.35
C SER A 117 26.85 9.18 10.03
N GLY A 118 26.98 10.21 10.88
CA GLY A 118 26.31 11.50 10.70
C GLY A 118 24.79 11.43 10.95
N GLN A 119 24.31 10.42 11.66
CA GLN A 119 22.87 10.23 11.88
C GLN A 119 22.54 10.16 13.36
N PHE A 120 21.43 10.75 13.76
CA PHE A 120 20.91 10.62 15.12
C PHE A 120 19.39 10.72 15.16
N LEU A 121 18.81 10.05 16.16
CA LEU A 121 17.40 10.13 16.52
C LEU A 121 17.24 11.14 17.65
N PHE A 122 16.43 12.16 17.43
CA PHE A 122 15.96 13.07 18.47
C PHE A 122 14.57 12.63 18.91
N GLU A 123 14.36 12.57 20.23
CA GLU A 123 13.05 12.36 20.83
C GLU A 123 12.70 13.58 21.67
N ASP A 124 11.49 14.10 21.47
CA ASP A 124 10.96 15.22 22.21
C ASP A 124 9.86 14.80 23.19
N ASN A 125 9.72 15.57 24.27
CA ASN A 125 8.83 15.26 25.39
C ASN A 125 7.36 15.15 24.93
N PRO A 126 6.54 14.26 25.53
CA PRO A 126 5.14 14.18 25.12
C PRO A 126 4.36 15.43 25.54
N ASN A 127 3.31 15.76 24.78
CA ASN A 127 2.35 16.85 25.05
C ASN A 127 2.92 18.28 24.97
N LEU A 128 3.65 18.58 23.90
CA LEU A 128 4.14 19.93 23.63
C LEU A 128 3.18 20.68 22.69
N PRO A 129 3.13 22.02 22.78
CA PRO A 129 2.49 22.81 21.74
C PRO A 129 3.21 22.58 20.40
N ALA A 130 2.46 22.69 19.29
CA ALA A 130 3.04 22.61 17.96
C ALA A 130 4.21 23.60 17.83
N ARG A 131 5.38 23.08 17.49
CA ARG A 131 6.64 23.85 17.42
C ARG A 131 7.50 23.41 16.24
N PHE A 132 8.37 24.31 15.82
CA PHE A 132 9.32 24.10 14.74
C PHE A 132 10.68 23.74 15.31
N TYR A 133 11.42 22.90 14.58
CA TYR A 133 12.75 22.42 14.96
C TYR A 133 13.77 22.87 13.93
N ARG A 134 14.97 23.23 14.39
CA ARG A 134 16.15 23.38 13.55
C ARG A 134 17.38 22.86 14.28
N ILE A 135 18.39 22.54 13.50
CA ILE A 135 19.72 22.17 13.97
C ILE A 135 20.71 23.25 13.54
N LEU A 136 21.71 23.51 14.38
CA LEU A 136 22.83 24.39 14.07
C LEU A 136 24.11 23.59 14.18
N LEU A 137 25.09 23.89 13.35
CA LEU A 137 26.46 23.42 13.57
C LEU A 137 27.05 24.25 14.73
N SER A 138 27.52 23.58 15.78
CA SER A 138 28.34 24.28 16.76
C SER A 138 29.68 24.65 16.11
N PRO A 139 30.10 25.92 16.15
CA PRO A 139 31.44 26.31 15.69
C PRO A 139 32.53 25.67 16.55
#